data_AF-A0A8B6DD11-F1
#
_entry.id   AF-A0A8B6DD11-F1
#
_cell.length_a   1.000
_cell.length_b   1.000
_cell.length_c   1.000
_cell.angle_alpha   90.00
_cell.angle_beta   90.00
_cell.angle_gamma   90.00
#
_symmetry.space_group_name_H-M   'P 1'
#
loop_
_entity.id
_entity.type
_entity.pdbx_description
1 polymer ?
#
loop_
_entity_poly.entity_id
_entity_poly.type
_entity_poly.pdbx_seq_one_letter_code
_entity_poly.pdbx_strand_id
1 'polypeptide(L)'
;MTKTHLDITAAGTLRAIDKYIKSNKGSGSIDDFFGEDTNGKDTMMKKVFALRKAVADTQENRKNTAYIHCHADQIDLAHNFVKSCKKKLSSRINDTNEFITQLGECLYTIQSFYSNTNWVEMYGGKVYENFGINTLMDVAALEEDTCLDNADY
;
A
#
# COMPACT_ATOMS: atom_id res chain seq x y z
N MET A 1 8.80 -2.16 18.16
CA MET A 1 7.49 -2.78 17.87
C MET A 1 7.36 -2.91 16.36
N THR A 2 7.42 -4.13 15.83
CA THR A 2 7.28 -4.40 14.39
C THR A 2 5.84 -4.07 13.97
N LYS A 3 5.65 -3.10 13.07
CA LYS A 3 4.31 -2.76 12.59
C LYS A 3 3.90 -3.79 11.54
N THR A 4 2.75 -4.43 11.74
CA THR A 4 2.21 -5.36 10.73
C THR A 4 1.71 -4.60 9.52
N HIS A 5 1.53 -5.27 8.37
CA HIS A 5 0.87 -4.68 7.21
C HIS A 5 -0.50 -4.07 7.55
N LEU A 6 -1.19 -4.67 8.54
CA LEU A 6 -2.50 -4.20 9.00
C LEU A 6 -2.41 -2.87 9.73
N ASP A 7 -1.42 -2.70 10.61
CA ASP A 7 -1.19 -1.47 11.36
C ASP A 7 -0.72 -0.34 10.44
N ILE A 8 0.15 -0.67 9.48
CA ILE A 8 0.62 0.26 8.45
C ILE A 8 -0.56 0.73 7.58
N THR A 9 -1.43 -0.18 7.16
CA THR A 9 -2.61 0.12 6.34
C THR A 9 -3.56 1.06 7.08
N ALA A 10 -3.91 0.77 8.33
CA ALA A 10 -4.82 1.61 9.11
C ALA A 10 -4.24 3.02 9.33
N ALA A 11 -2.99 3.11 9.80
CA ALA A 11 -2.34 4.39 10.05
C ALA A 11 -2.09 5.20 8.76
N GLY A 12 -1.75 4.53 7.66
CA GLY A 12 -1.60 5.15 6.34
C GLY A 12 -2.92 5.71 5.82
N THR A 13 -4.01 4.95 5.94
CA THR A 13 -5.35 5.36 5.50
C THR A 13 -5.85 6.57 6.29
N LEU A 14 -5.70 6.55 7.62
CA LEU A 14 -6.10 7.69 8.46
C LEU A 14 -5.30 8.96 8.12
N ARG A 15 -3.98 8.84 7.90
CA ARG A 15 -3.16 9.98 7.44
C ARG A 15 -3.60 10.51 6.08
N ALA A 16 -4.00 9.64 5.16
CA ALA A 16 -4.49 10.05 3.84
C ALA A 16 -5.84 10.80 3.94
N ILE A 17 -6.75 10.31 4.80
CA ILE A 17 -8.03 10.97 5.06
C ILE A 17 -7.82 12.33 5.72
N ASP A 18 -6.99 12.40 6.77
CA ASP A 18 -6.65 13.65 7.45
C ASP A 18 -6.06 14.68 6.48
N LYS A 19 -5.13 14.26 5.60
CA LYS A 19 -4.58 15.11 4.55
C LYS A 19 -5.65 15.59 3.57
N TYR A 20 -6.55 14.71 3.14
CA TYR A 20 -7.64 15.05 2.23
C TYR A 20 -8.58 16.11 2.85
N ILE A 21 -8.96 15.92 4.12
CA ILE A 21 -9.79 16.88 4.87
C ILE A 21 -9.10 18.25 4.92
N LYS A 22 -7.84 18.29 5.35
CA LYS A 22 -7.05 19.53 5.42
C LYS A 22 -6.97 20.26 4.08
N SER A 23 -6.78 19.52 2.99
CA SER A 23 -6.66 20.11 1.66
C SER A 23 -7.98 20.57 1.05
N ASN A 24 -9.13 19.98 1.41
CA ASN A 24 -10.39 20.19 0.68
C ASN A 24 -11.54 20.78 1.51
N LYS A 25 -11.45 20.75 2.84
CA LYS A 25 -12.56 21.13 3.73
C LYS A 25 -12.24 22.27 4.69
N GLY A 26 -11.02 22.82 4.62
CA GLY A 26 -10.53 23.79 5.60
C GLY A 26 -9.86 23.09 6.78
N SER A 27 -8.88 23.75 7.40
CA SER A 27 -8.01 23.18 8.42
C SER A 27 -8.76 22.44 9.52
N GLY A 28 -8.40 21.18 9.75
CA GLY A 28 -8.92 20.37 10.85
C GLY A 28 -8.36 18.96 10.81
N SER A 29 -8.31 18.31 11.96
CA SER A 29 -8.10 16.87 12.07
C SER A 29 -9.37 16.10 11.68
N ILE A 30 -9.27 14.77 11.60
CA ILE A 30 -10.47 13.90 11.49
C ILE A 30 -11.46 14.19 12.62
N ASP A 31 -10.97 14.44 13.83
CA ASP A 31 -11.83 14.72 14.99
C ASP A 31 -12.55 16.06 14.85
N ASP A 32 -11.85 17.09 14.38
CA ASP A 32 -12.45 18.41 14.12
C ASP A 32 -13.49 18.35 12.99
N PHE A 33 -13.24 17.53 11.97
CA PHE A 33 -14.14 17.39 10.82
C PHE A 33 -15.48 16.76 11.19
N PHE A 34 -15.47 15.71 12.02
CA PHE A 34 -16.71 15.06 12.46
C PHE A 34 -17.35 15.78 13.64
N GLY A 35 -16.59 16.44 14.51
CA GLY A 35 -17.13 17.12 15.69
C GLY A 35 -18.01 16.20 16.54
N GLU A 36 -19.29 16.52 16.65
CA GLU A 36 -20.29 15.71 17.37
C GLU A 36 -20.92 14.57 16.53
N ASP A 37 -20.64 14.49 15.22
CA ASP A 37 -21.13 13.41 14.33
C ASP A 37 -20.39 12.09 14.57
N THR A 38 -20.76 11.43 15.67
CA THR A 38 -20.23 10.12 16.06
C THR A 38 -20.59 9.02 15.05
N ASN A 39 -21.78 9.09 14.44
CA ASN A 39 -22.25 8.09 13.47
C ASN A 39 -21.43 8.13 12.17
N GLY A 40 -21.13 9.32 11.66
CA GLY A 40 -20.27 9.52 10.49
C GLY A 40 -18.85 9.01 10.76
N LYS A 41 -18.29 9.35 11.93
CA LYS A 41 -16.97 8.90 12.36
C LYS A 41 -16.88 7.38 12.47
N ASP A 42 -17.88 6.74 13.10
CA ASP A 42 -17.95 5.29 13.23
C ASP A 42 -18.08 4.60 11.88
N THR A 43 -18.86 5.18 10.96
CA THR A 43 -19.01 4.67 9.60
C THR A 43 -17.68 4.72 8.83
N MET A 44 -16.96 5.84 8.93
CA MET A 44 -15.61 5.97 8.36
C MET A 44 -14.66 4.92 8.95
N MET A 45 -14.62 4.78 10.27
CA MET A 45 -13.73 3.81 10.94
C MET A 45 -14.05 2.36 10.55
N LYS A 46 -15.33 2.00 10.40
CA LYS A 46 -15.74 0.69 9.86
C LYS A 46 -15.18 0.44 8.46
N LYS A 47 -15.12 1.47 7.60
CA LYS A 47 -14.51 1.35 6.26
C LYS A 47 -12.99 1.23 6.31
N VAL A 48 -12.31 1.92 7.23
CA VAL A 48 -10.87 1.74 7.46
C VAL A 48 -10.57 0.30 7.91
N PHE A 49 -11.38 -0.26 8.81
CA PHE A 49 -11.23 -1.65 9.25
C PHE A 49 -11.59 -2.65 8.15
N ALA A 50 -12.58 -2.37 7.31
CA ALA A 50 -12.88 -3.19 6.14
C ALA A 50 -11.67 -3.24 5.17
N LEU A 51 -10.99 -2.12 4.95
CA LEU A 51 -9.77 -2.09 4.14
C LEU A 51 -8.62 -2.86 4.78
N ARG A 52 -8.43 -2.71 6.10
CA ARG A 52 -7.47 -3.52 6.85
C ARG A 52 -7.75 -5.02 6.69
N LYS A 53 -9.02 -5.42 6.78
CA LYS A 53 -9.43 -6.80 6.55
C LYS A 53 -9.15 -7.24 5.12
N ALA A 54 -9.43 -6.42 4.11
CA ALA A 54 -9.15 -6.75 2.71
C ALA A 54 -7.64 -6.99 2.44
N VAL A 55 -6.75 -6.26 3.10
CA VAL A 55 -5.30 -6.52 3.05
C VAL A 55 -4.96 -7.86 3.70
N ALA A 56 -5.52 -8.17 4.87
CA ALA A 56 -5.33 -9.46 5.54
C ALA A 56 -5.87 -10.64 4.70
N ASP A 57 -7.07 -10.47 4.13
CA ASP A 57 -7.70 -11.45 3.26
C ASP A 57 -6.87 -11.67 2.00
N THR A 58 -6.25 -10.61 1.44
CA THR A 58 -5.35 -10.76 0.29
C THR A 58 -4.15 -11.62 0.65
N GLN A 59 -3.50 -11.36 1.79
CA GLN A 59 -2.37 -12.15 2.28
C GLN A 59 -2.72 -13.64 2.36
N GLU A 60 -3.84 -13.98 3.01
CA GLU A 60 -4.24 -15.37 3.23
C GLU A 60 -4.74 -16.04 1.94
N ASN A 61 -5.67 -15.39 1.24
CA ASN A 61 -6.32 -15.97 0.06
C ASN A 61 -5.36 -16.09 -1.14
N ARG A 62 -4.31 -15.26 -1.19
CA ARG A 62 -3.29 -15.25 -2.25
C ARG A 62 -1.94 -15.76 -1.76
N LYS A 63 -1.86 -16.50 -0.65
CA LYS A 63 -0.59 -16.99 -0.07
C LYS A 63 0.32 -17.75 -1.04
N ASN A 64 -0.26 -18.43 -2.04
CA ASN A 64 0.47 -19.20 -3.05
C ASN A 64 0.75 -18.40 -4.34
N THR A 65 0.47 -17.09 -4.37
CA THR A 65 0.63 -16.25 -5.57
C THR A 65 1.91 -15.43 -5.48
N ALA A 66 3.02 -15.96 -6.01
CA ALA A 66 4.36 -15.39 -5.83
C ALA A 66 4.46 -13.86 -6.11
N TYR A 67 3.90 -13.36 -7.22
CA TYR A 67 3.93 -11.93 -7.54
C TYR A 67 3.15 -11.04 -6.55
N ILE A 68 2.12 -11.55 -5.86
CA ILE A 68 1.39 -10.77 -4.83
C ILE A 68 2.29 -10.55 -3.60
N HIS A 69 3.19 -11.50 -3.34
CA HIS A 69 4.17 -11.43 -2.27
C HIS A 69 5.51 -10.86 -2.75
N CYS A 70 5.67 -10.52 -4.04
CA CYS A 70 6.96 -10.12 -4.62
C CYS A 70 8.10 -11.13 -4.32
N HIS A 71 7.78 -12.42 -4.25
CA HIS A 71 8.77 -13.49 -4.07
C HIS A 71 9.40 -13.91 -5.40
N ALA A 72 10.59 -14.48 -5.32
CA ALA A 72 11.30 -15.11 -6.45
C ALA A 72 11.38 -14.19 -7.69
N ASP A 73 11.80 -12.94 -7.45
CA ASP A 73 12.04 -11.92 -8.48
C ASP A 73 10.85 -11.60 -9.39
N GLN A 74 9.63 -11.92 -8.97
CA GLN A 74 8.41 -11.58 -9.71
C GLN A 74 7.99 -10.11 -9.57
N ILE A 75 8.96 -9.19 -9.44
CA ILE A 75 8.75 -7.76 -9.24
C ILE A 75 8.03 -7.14 -10.45
N ASP A 76 8.37 -7.56 -11.67
CA ASP A 76 7.71 -7.10 -12.89
C ASP A 76 6.22 -7.48 -12.93
N LEU A 77 5.90 -8.70 -12.53
CA LEU A 77 4.52 -9.18 -12.45
C LEU A 77 3.75 -8.43 -11.35
N ALA A 78 4.38 -8.21 -10.20
CA ALA A 78 3.81 -7.42 -9.11
C ALA A 78 3.53 -5.97 -9.53
N HIS A 79 4.48 -5.35 -10.22
CA HIS A 79 4.37 -4.00 -10.77
C HIS A 79 3.20 -3.88 -11.75
N ASN A 80 3.10 -4.80 -12.71
CA ASN A 80 2.01 -4.83 -13.68
C ASN A 80 0.65 -5.13 -13.03
N PHE A 81 0.64 -5.98 -12.00
CA PHE A 81 -0.54 -6.23 -11.19
C PHE A 81 -1.03 -4.96 -10.51
N VAL A 82 -0.15 -4.20 -9.83
CA VAL A 82 -0.52 -2.94 -9.15
C VAL A 82 -1.04 -1.92 -10.16
N LYS A 83 -0.44 -1.80 -11.36
CA LYS A 83 -0.95 -0.93 -12.44
C LYS A 83 -2.37 -1.31 -12.85
N SER A 84 -2.62 -2.60 -13.08
CA SER A 84 -3.93 -3.12 -13.46
C SER A 84 -4.96 -2.90 -12.35
N CYS A 85 -4.57 -3.20 -11.11
CA CYS A 85 -5.37 -3.00 -9.91
C CYS A 85 -5.81 -1.53 -9.77
N LYS A 86 -4.87 -0.58 -9.88
CA LYS A 86 -5.14 0.86 -9.84
C LYS A 86 -6.11 1.31 -10.94
N LYS A 87 -5.93 0.82 -12.17
CA LYS A 87 -6.82 1.15 -13.31
C LYS A 87 -8.27 0.71 -13.06
N LYS A 88 -8.48 -0.40 -12.34
CA LYS A 88 -9.82 -0.94 -12.03
C LYS A 88 -10.52 -0.17 -10.91
N LEU A 89 -9.81 0.58 -10.07
CA LEU A 89 -10.42 1.31 -8.94
C LEU A 89 -11.46 2.33 -9.41
N SER A 90 -11.20 3.06 -10.49
CA SER A 90 -12.14 4.07 -11.02
C SER A 90 -13.46 3.45 -11.48
N SER A 91 -13.42 2.28 -12.12
CA SER A 91 -14.63 1.55 -12.53
C SER A 91 -15.47 1.02 -11.37
N ARG A 92 -14.89 0.94 -10.16
CA ARG A 92 -15.53 0.36 -8.97
C ARG A 92 -15.95 1.40 -7.94
N ILE A 93 -15.83 2.70 -8.22
CA ILE A 93 -16.08 3.76 -7.22
C ILE A 93 -17.51 3.71 -6.64
N ASN A 94 -18.48 3.18 -7.40
CA ASN A 94 -19.87 3.03 -7.00
C ASN A 94 -20.15 1.72 -6.24
N ASP A 95 -19.27 0.72 -6.33
CA ASP A 95 -19.33 -0.49 -5.51
C ASP A 95 -18.26 -0.43 -4.43
N THR A 96 -18.66 0.07 -3.25
CA THR A 96 -17.72 0.28 -2.15
C THR A 96 -17.03 -1.01 -1.70
N ASN A 97 -17.68 -2.17 -1.79
CA ASN A 97 -17.10 -3.43 -1.31
C ASN A 97 -16.06 -3.96 -2.28
N GLU A 98 -16.37 -3.95 -3.58
CA GLU A 98 -15.39 -4.32 -4.60
C GLU A 98 -14.23 -3.31 -4.66
N PHE A 99 -14.51 -2.02 -4.48
CA PHE A 99 -13.49 -0.98 -4.38
C PHE A 99 -12.52 -1.27 -3.24
N ILE A 100 -13.03 -1.53 -2.03
CA ILE A 100 -12.21 -1.84 -0.85
C ILE A 100 -11.40 -3.11 -1.07
N THR A 101 -12.00 -4.14 -1.65
CA THR A 101 -11.31 -5.41 -1.95
C THR A 101 -10.16 -5.17 -2.93
N GLN A 102 -10.42 -4.48 -4.04
CA GLN A 102 -9.39 -4.16 -5.03
C GLN A 102 -8.29 -3.27 -4.44
N LEU A 103 -8.65 -2.28 -3.62
CA LEU A 103 -7.68 -1.42 -2.95
C LEU A 103 -6.83 -2.20 -1.96
N GLY A 104 -7.41 -3.16 -1.24
CA GLY A 104 -6.71 -4.08 -0.35
C GLY A 104 -5.66 -4.90 -1.10
N GLU A 105 -6.01 -5.45 -2.26
CA GLU A 105 -5.07 -6.19 -3.11
C GLU A 105 -3.88 -5.31 -3.55
N CYS A 106 -4.17 -4.10 -4.05
CA CYS A 106 -3.14 -3.12 -4.43
C CYS A 106 -2.19 -2.82 -3.26
N LEU A 107 -2.74 -2.48 -2.09
CA LEU A 107 -1.96 -2.05 -0.93
C LEU A 107 -1.14 -3.18 -0.34
N TYR A 108 -1.66 -4.41 -0.36
CA TYR A 108 -0.91 -5.58 0.09
C TYR A 108 0.32 -5.80 -0.79
N THR A 109 0.16 -5.85 -2.12
CA THR A 109 1.28 -6.08 -3.04
C THR A 109 2.36 -5.00 -2.94
N ILE A 110 1.97 -3.73 -2.77
CA ILE A 110 2.92 -2.62 -2.54
C ILE A 110 3.69 -2.84 -1.23
N GLN A 111 3.02 -3.26 -0.17
CA GLN A 111 3.68 -3.53 1.11
C GLN A 111 4.62 -4.74 1.03
N SER A 112 4.21 -5.80 0.33
CA SER A 112 5.06 -6.97 0.06
C SER A 112 6.33 -6.60 -0.70
N PHE A 113 6.23 -5.70 -1.69
CA PHE A 113 7.42 -5.17 -2.37
C PHE A 113 8.42 -4.57 -1.39
N TYR A 114 7.98 -3.67 -0.51
CA TYR A 114 8.87 -3.03 0.47
C TYR A 114 9.36 -3.98 1.56
N SER A 115 8.65 -5.07 1.84
CA SER A 115 9.07 -6.08 2.82
C SER A 115 10.05 -7.11 2.26
N ASN A 116 10.01 -7.39 0.95
CA ASN A 116 10.73 -8.53 0.38
C ASN A 116 11.84 -8.16 -0.62
N THR A 117 11.99 -6.88 -0.97
CA THR A 117 13.02 -6.44 -1.94
C THR A 117 14.19 -5.68 -1.31
N ASN A 118 14.17 -5.44 0.01
CA ASN A 118 15.14 -4.59 0.74
C ASN A 118 15.38 -3.21 0.10
N TRP A 119 14.44 -2.73 -0.73
CA TRP A 119 14.60 -1.52 -1.52
C TRP A 119 15.03 -0.32 -0.69
N VAL A 120 14.35 -0.09 0.43
CA VAL A 120 14.60 1.06 1.30
C VAL A 120 16.02 1.03 1.87
N GLU A 121 16.55 -0.16 2.13
CA GLU A 121 17.89 -0.35 2.67
C GLU A 121 18.95 -0.09 1.60
N MET A 122 18.78 -0.67 0.41
CA MET A 122 19.70 -0.52 -0.72
C MET A 122 19.81 0.93 -1.21
N TYR A 123 18.71 1.67 -1.18
CA TYR A 123 18.65 3.03 -1.72
C TYR A 123 18.66 4.13 -0.64
N GLY A 124 19.24 3.85 0.52
CA GLY A 124 19.52 4.86 1.55
C GLY A 124 18.27 5.54 2.09
N GLY A 125 17.19 4.79 2.29
CA GLY A 125 15.91 5.29 2.79
C GLY A 125 14.99 5.87 1.72
N LYS A 126 15.39 5.89 0.44
CA LYS A 126 14.57 6.45 -0.64
C LYS A 126 13.41 5.54 -1.01
N VAL A 127 12.21 6.11 -1.01
CA VAL A 127 10.98 5.43 -1.44
C VAL A 127 11.00 5.25 -2.97
N TYR A 128 10.59 4.08 -3.46
CA TYR A 128 10.40 3.88 -4.89
C TYR A 128 9.02 4.37 -5.33
N GLU A 129 8.96 5.60 -5.84
CA GLU A 129 7.68 6.22 -6.20
C GLU A 129 7.07 5.66 -7.51
N ASN A 130 7.87 4.97 -8.33
CA ASN A 130 7.42 4.49 -9.65
C ASN A 130 6.76 3.11 -9.64
N PHE A 131 6.83 2.36 -8.53
CA PHE A 131 6.24 1.03 -8.44
C PHE A 131 4.72 1.08 -8.65
N GLY A 132 4.22 0.37 -9.67
CA GLY A 132 2.80 0.37 -10.00
C GLY A 132 2.30 1.65 -10.69
N ILE A 133 3.19 2.56 -11.11
CA ILE A 133 2.84 3.83 -11.77
C ILE A 133 3.47 3.91 -13.17
N ASN A 134 4.80 4.04 -13.22
CA ASN A 134 5.54 4.31 -14.46
C ASN A 134 6.23 3.05 -14.98
N THR A 135 7.28 3.17 -15.77
CA THR A 135 8.15 2.04 -16.13
C THR A 135 8.93 1.59 -14.91
N LEU A 136 9.10 0.28 -14.74
CA LEU A 136 10.02 -0.24 -13.72
C LEU A 136 11.44 0.12 -14.13
N MET A 137 12.30 0.48 -13.17
CA MET A 137 13.73 0.53 -13.45
C MET A 137 14.25 -0.87 -13.77
N ASP A 138 15.34 -0.93 -14.52
CA ASP A 138 15.98 -2.20 -14.86
C ASP A 138 16.34 -2.94 -13.56
N VAL A 139 15.87 -4.18 -13.47
CA VAL A 139 16.25 -5.08 -12.38
C VAL A 139 17.71 -5.45 -12.61
N ALA A 140 18.51 -5.35 -11.56
CA ALA A 140 19.92 -5.68 -11.62
C ALA A 140 20.11 -7.10 -12.17
N ALA A 141 21.09 -7.26 -13.06
CA ALA A 141 21.39 -8.59 -13.60
C ALA A 141 21.86 -9.53 -12.48
N LEU A 142 21.75 -10.85 -12.68
CA LEU A 142 22.24 -11.86 -11.72
C LEU A 142 23.72 -11.68 -11.32
N GLU A 143 24.47 -10.96 -12.14
CA GLU A 143 25.90 -10.72 -12.02
C GLU A 143 26.23 -9.40 -11.30
N GLU A 144 25.22 -8.58 -10.99
CA GLU A 144 25.39 -7.28 -10.35
C GLU A 144 25.23 -7.39 -8.83
N ASP A 145 26.26 -6.98 -8.10
CA ASP A 145 26.20 -6.88 -6.64
C ASP A 145 25.19 -5.80 -6.23
N THR A 146 24.05 -6.25 -5.70
CA THR A 146 22.97 -5.38 -5.20
C THR A 146 23.15 -5.00 -3.74
N CYS A 147 23.95 -5.78 -2.99
CA CYS A 147 24.34 -5.45 -1.63
C CYS A 147 25.58 -4.55 -1.68
N LEU A 148 25.42 -3.26 -1.35
CA LEU A 148 26.57 -2.43 -1.02
C LEU A 148 27.07 -2.84 0.37
N ASP A 149 28.23 -3.47 0.44
CA ASP A 149 28.96 -3.59 1.70
C ASP A 149 29.27 -2.17 2.18
N ASN A 150 28.55 -1.69 3.18
CA ASN A 150 28.90 -0.48 3.90
C ASN A 150 30.12 -0.76 4.79
N ALA A 151 31.26 -1.05 4.17
CA ALA A 151 32.56 -0.94 4.80
C ALA A 151 33.04 0.48 4.54
N ASP A 152 32.62 1.42 5.40
CA ASP A 152 33.36 2.63 5.79
C ASP A 152 32.46 3.56 6.62
N TYR A 153 32.49 3.37 7.95
CA TYR A 153 32.21 4.39 8.96
C TYR A 153 33.28 4.31 10.05
#